data_AF-A0A6C0U5L9-F1
#
_entry.id   AF-A0A6C0U5L9-F1
#
_cell.length_a   1.000
_cell.length_b   1.000
_cell.length_c   1.000
_cell.angle_alpha   90.00
_cell.angle_beta   90.00
_cell.angle_gamma   90.00
#
_symmetry.space_group_name_H-M   'P 1'
#
loop_
_entity.id
_entity.type
_entity.pdbx_description
1 polymer ?
#
loop_
_entity_poly.entity_id
_entity_poly.type
_entity_poly.pdbx_seq_one_letter_code
_entity_poly.pdbx_strand_id
1 'polypeptide(L)'
;MRLENIEDQFNQWVECALFVAFDEFRLEDSAQSKRLFNKIKSTISETMEPIRGMRENLRNVRTYTNYFFFSNDKDVMYLPADDRRFNVSPDKRPSSPPYSKTCSTWSMS
;
A
#
# COMPACT_ATOMS: atom_id res chain seq x y z
N MET A 1 -1.15 -2.76 -7.89
CA MET A 1 -2.63 -2.81 -7.90
C MET A 1 -3.16 -1.43 -7.56
N ARG A 2 -4.20 -0.93 -8.24
CA ARG A 2 -4.81 0.38 -7.92
C ARG A 2 -5.87 0.23 -6.82
N LEU A 3 -6.15 1.30 -6.07
CA LEU A 3 -7.19 1.31 -5.02
C LEU A 3 -8.58 0.96 -5.56
N GLU A 4 -8.91 1.38 -6.78
CA GLU A 4 -10.21 1.12 -7.43
C GLU A 4 -10.54 -0.38 -7.49
N ASN A 5 -9.52 -1.24 -7.61
CA ASN A 5 -9.71 -2.68 -7.67
C ASN A 5 -10.09 -3.31 -6.31
N ILE A 6 -9.91 -2.59 -5.19
CA ILE A 6 -10.40 -2.99 -3.87
C ILE A 6 -11.88 -2.59 -3.69
N GLU A 7 -12.31 -1.51 -4.37
CA GLU A 7 -13.72 -1.08 -4.37
C GLU A 7 -14.59 -1.98 -5.24
N ASP A 8 -13.97 -2.67 -6.20
CA ASP A 8 -14.67 -3.58 -7.08
C ASP A 8 -15.41 -4.68 -6.29
N GLN A 9 -16.52 -5.13 -6.86
CA GLN A 9 -17.39 -6.14 -6.25
C GLN A 9 -16.80 -7.55 -6.33
N PHE A 10 -15.77 -7.76 -7.15
CA PHE A 10 -15.13 -9.04 -7.38
C PHE A 10 -13.77 -9.10 -6.67
N ASN A 11 -13.65 -10.05 -5.74
CA ASN A 11 -12.46 -10.29 -4.93
C ASN A 11 -11.82 -11.66 -5.19
N GLN A 12 -12.18 -12.33 -6.30
CA GLN A 12 -11.60 -13.63 -6.69
C GLN A 12 -10.07 -13.60 -6.80
N TRP A 13 -9.48 -12.44 -7.11
CA TRP A 13 -8.04 -12.25 -7.17
C TRP A 13 -7.34 -12.47 -5.82
N VAL A 14 -8.04 -12.30 -4.69
CA VAL A 14 -7.48 -12.46 -3.33
C VAL A 14 -7.07 -13.92 -3.08
N GLU A 15 -7.83 -14.88 -3.61
CA GLU A 15 -7.57 -16.32 -3.39
C GLU A 15 -6.21 -16.76 -3.92
N CYS A 16 -5.82 -16.22 -5.07
CA CYS A 16 -4.58 -16.59 -5.76
C CYS A 16 -3.41 -15.68 -5.37
N ALA A 17 -3.64 -14.61 -4.60
CA ALA A 17 -2.63 -13.62 -4.28
C ALA A 17 -2.03 -13.86 -2.89
N LEU A 18 -0.73 -14.18 -2.83
CA LEU A 18 0.01 -14.22 -1.57
C LEU A 18 0.52 -12.84 -1.14
N PHE A 19 0.79 -11.97 -2.11
CA PHE A 19 1.29 -10.61 -1.91
C PHE A 19 0.55 -9.64 -2.82
N VAL A 20 0.10 -8.54 -2.25
CA VAL A 20 -0.57 -7.46 -2.98
C VAL A 20 0.14 -6.17 -2.66
N ALA A 21 0.71 -5.56 -3.71
CA ALA A 21 1.34 -4.26 -3.63
C ALA A 21 0.41 -3.18 -4.19
N PHE A 22 0.13 -2.17 -3.37
CA PHE A 22 -0.51 -0.94 -3.77
C PHE A 22 0.57 0.08 -4.10
N ASP A 23 0.50 0.62 -5.31
CA ASP A 23 1.38 1.70 -5.77
C ASP A 23 0.58 3.00 -5.79
N GLU A 24 1.25 4.13 -5.57
CA GLU A 24 0.65 5.47 -5.53
C GLU A 24 -0.52 5.61 -4.54
N PHE A 25 -0.37 5.11 -3.30
CA PHE A 25 -1.40 5.28 -2.29
C PHE A 25 -1.50 6.74 -1.82
N ARG A 26 -2.56 7.44 -2.24
CA ARG A 26 -2.90 8.80 -1.81
C ARG A 26 -4.26 8.79 -1.14
N LEU A 27 -4.30 8.93 0.19
CA LEU A 27 -5.56 9.19 0.89
C LEU A 27 -5.78 10.70 0.90
N GLU A 28 -6.54 11.20 -0.06
CA GLU A 28 -7.16 12.52 0.11
C GLU A 28 -8.15 12.44 1.28
N ASP A 29 -8.37 13.55 1.99
CA ASP A 29 -9.19 13.63 3.23
C ASP A 29 -10.70 13.38 3.00
N SER A 30 -11.05 12.76 1.87
CA SER A 30 -12.39 12.40 1.49
C SER A 30 -12.97 11.34 2.44
N ALA A 31 -14.28 11.39 2.67
CA ALA A 31 -14.99 10.39 3.47
C ALA A 31 -14.90 8.97 2.87
N GLN A 32 -14.64 8.86 1.56
CA GLN A 32 -14.45 7.59 0.85
C GLN A 32 -13.12 6.94 1.24
N SER A 33 -12.04 7.72 1.30
CA SER A 33 -10.71 7.28 1.76
C SER A 33 -10.73 6.65 3.15
N LYS A 34 -11.51 7.22 4.09
CA LYS A 34 -11.65 6.66 5.46
C LYS A 34 -12.40 5.33 5.48
N ARG A 35 -13.38 5.13 4.58
CA ARG A 35 -14.11 3.86 4.46
C ARG A 35 -13.22 2.78 3.84
N LEU A 36 -12.49 3.13 2.78
CA LEU A 36 -11.49 2.27 2.15
C LEU A 36 -10.46 1.79 3.16
N PHE A 37 -9.98 2.72 3.98
CA PHE A 37 -9.04 2.45 5.04
C PHE A 37 -9.56 1.42 6.06
N ASN A 38 -10.79 1.60 6.53
CA ASN A 38 -11.41 0.67 7.45
C ASN A 38 -11.61 -0.72 6.80
N LYS A 39 -11.94 -0.76 5.49
CA LYS A 39 -12.06 -2.01 4.73
C LYS A 39 -10.72 -2.76 4.68
N ILE A 40 -9.64 -2.05 4.33
CA ILE A 40 -8.27 -2.62 4.31
C ILE A 40 -7.88 -3.15 5.69
N LYS A 41 -8.17 -2.40 6.76
CA LYS A 41 -7.90 -2.86 8.14
C LYS A 41 -8.66 -4.13 8.50
N SER A 42 -9.90 -4.25 8.07
CA SER A 42 -10.72 -5.46 8.24
C SER A 42 -10.06 -6.63 7.51
N THR A 43 -9.76 -6.45 6.23
CA THR A 43 -9.17 -7.48 5.37
C THR A 43 -7.81 -7.99 5.85
N ILE A 44 -6.94 -7.12 6.39
CA ILE A 44 -5.65 -7.56 6.97
C ILE A 44 -5.86 -8.42 8.23
N SER A 45 -6.96 -8.19 8.96
CA SER A 45 -7.27 -8.88 10.22
C SER A 45 -7.99 -10.19 10.01
N GLU A 46 -8.77 -10.29 8.94
CA GLU A 46 -9.66 -11.39 8.67
C GLU A 46 -8.89 -12.58 8.10
N THR A 47 -9.10 -13.76 8.70
CA THR A 47 -8.47 -15.00 8.23
C THR A 47 -9.32 -15.71 7.19
N MET A 48 -10.63 -15.47 7.18
CA MET A 48 -11.55 -16.05 6.21
C MET A 48 -12.42 -14.95 5.61
N GLU A 49 -12.37 -14.81 4.29
CA GLU A 49 -13.18 -13.83 3.56
C GLU A 49 -14.13 -14.55 2.59
N PRO A 50 -15.36 -14.02 2.41
CA PRO A 50 -16.26 -14.48 1.38
C PRO A 50 -15.78 -13.99 0.01
N ILE A 51 -15.42 -14.93 -0.86
CA ILE A 51 -14.96 -14.66 -2.22
C ILE A 51 -16.14 -14.70 -3.18
N ARG A 52 -16.29 -13.62 -3.95
CA ARG A 52 -17.25 -13.38 -5.00
C ARG A 52 -16.53 -13.34 -6.34
N GLY A 53 -16.62 -14.44 -7.08
CA GLY A 53 -16.22 -14.53 -8.48
C GLY A 53 -17.32 -14.06 -9.43
N MET A 54 -16.94 -13.71 -10.66
CA MET A 54 -17.92 -13.38 -11.69
C MET A 54 -18.65 -14.65 -12.11
N ARG A 55 -19.99 -14.68 -11.95
CA ARG A 55 -20.84 -15.84 -12.27
C ARG A 55 -20.53 -17.11 -11.45
N GLU A 56 -19.87 -16.96 -10.30
CA GLU A 56 -19.62 -18.05 -9.36
C GLU A 56 -20.41 -17.86 -8.05
N ASN A 57 -20.67 -18.98 -7.35
CA ASN A 57 -21.26 -18.93 -6.02
C ASN A 57 -20.27 -18.34 -5.00
N LEU A 58 -20.82 -17.67 -3.99
CA LEU A 58 -20.03 -17.14 -2.88
C LEU A 58 -19.39 -18.31 -2.10
N ARG A 59 -18.06 -18.28 -1.94
CA ARG A 59 -17.32 -19.27 -1.15
C ARG A 59 -16.56 -18.58 -0.03
N ASN A 60 -16.57 -19.15 1.18
CA ASN A 60 -15.67 -18.71 2.24
C ASN A 60 -14.35 -19.45 2.10
N VAL A 61 -13.28 -18.70 1.81
CA VAL A 61 -11.94 -19.25 1.66
C VAL A 61 -11.02 -18.58 2.67
N ARG A 62 -9.99 -19.31 3.08
CA ARG A 62 -8.96 -18.79 3.98
C ARG A 62 -7.98 -17.93 3.18
N THR A 63 -7.80 -16.68 3.60
CA THR A 63 -6.92 -15.71 2.95
C THR A 63 -5.54 -15.73 3.61
N TYR A 64 -4.48 -15.67 2.80
CA TYR A 64 -3.08 -15.62 3.25
C TYR A 64 -2.33 -14.40 2.68
N THR A 65 -3.07 -13.45 2.13
CA THR A 65 -2.54 -12.32 1.38
C THR A 65 -1.90 -11.30 2.31
N ASN A 66 -0.65 -10.94 2.02
CA ASN A 66 0.04 -9.85 2.69
C ASN A 66 -0.04 -8.59 1.83
N TYR A 67 -0.25 -7.44 2.47
CA TYR A 67 -0.43 -6.16 1.78
C TYR A 67 0.77 -5.24 1.99
N PHE A 68 1.27 -4.68 0.89
CA PHE A 68 2.31 -3.68 0.86
C PHE A 68 1.76 -2.38 0.29
N PHE A 69 2.08 -1.25 0.93
CA PHE A 69 1.66 0.07 0.51
C PHE A 69 2.91 0.88 0.14
N PHE A 70 2.96 1.33 -1.11
CA PHE A 70 3.98 2.23 -1.62
C PHE A 70 3.34 3.58 -1.94
N SER A 71 3.97 4.64 -1.46
CA SER A 71 3.56 6.01 -1.74
C SER A 71 4.77 6.93 -1.72
N ASN A 72 4.73 7.95 -2.57
CA ASN A 72 5.77 8.97 -2.67
C ASN A 72 5.49 10.16 -1.74
N ASP A 73 4.26 10.29 -1.26
CA ASP A 73 3.85 11.35 -0.34
C ASP A 73 4.14 10.92 1.12
N LYS A 74 4.40 11.88 2.03
CA LYS A 74 4.65 11.56 3.45
C LYS A 74 3.36 11.29 4.24
N ASP A 75 2.25 11.90 3.82
CA ASP A 75 0.95 11.78 4.50
C ASP A 75 0.09 10.71 3.87
N VAL A 76 0.57 9.47 3.98
CA VAL A 76 -0.02 8.31 3.31
C VAL A 76 -1.22 7.77 4.08
N MET A 77 -1.20 7.83 5.42
CA MET A 77 -2.12 7.07 6.27
C MET A 77 -2.14 7.55 7.72
N TYR A 78 -3.34 7.68 8.32
CA TYR A 78 -3.49 7.90 9.76
C TYR A 78 -3.32 6.59 10.52
N LEU A 79 -2.11 6.37 11.04
CA LEU A 79 -1.78 5.21 11.85
C LEU A 79 -1.96 5.54 13.34
N PRO A 80 -2.86 4.85 14.07
CA PRO A 80 -2.85 4.95 15.53
C PRO A 80 -1.54 4.36 16.06
N ALA A 81 -0.92 5.02 17.03
CA ALA A 81 0.39 4.64 17.58
C ALA A 81 0.45 3.23 18.19
N ASP A 82 -0.72 2.61 18.45
CA ASP A 82 -0.85 1.29 19.07
C ASP A 82 -1.08 0.15 18.03
N ASP A 83 -1.04 0.46 16.73
CA ASP A 83 -1.34 -0.53 15.69
C ASP A 83 -0.11 -1.35 15.28
N ARG A 84 0.03 -2.55 15.85
CA ARG A 84 1.12 -3.50 15.56
C ARG A 84 1.06 -4.17 14.17
N ARG A 85 0.05 -3.87 13.36
CA ARG A 85 -0.19 -4.53 12.06
C ARG A 85 0.59 -3.91 10.91
N PHE A 86 1.19 -2.75 11.13
CA PHE A 86 1.86 -1.99 10.09
C PHE A 86 3.33 -1.82 10.43
N ASN A 87 4.17 -2.01 9.42
CA ASN A 87 5.57 -1.63 9.47
C ASN A 87 5.76 -0.47 8.49
N VAL A 88 6.20 0.68 8.98
CA VAL A 88 6.41 1.88 8.18
C VAL A 88 7.90 2.12 8.06
N SER A 89 8.42 2.03 6.84
CA SER A 89 9.80 2.42 6.55
C SER A 89 9.82 3.85 6.02
N PRO A 90 10.55 4.79 6.66
CA PRO A 90 10.70 6.13 6.12
C PRO A 90 11.47 6.09 4.80
N ASP A 91 11.08 6.94 3.86
CA ASP A 91 11.77 7.09 2.57
C ASP A 91 13.25 7.43 2.80
N LYS A 92 14.12 6.54 2.31
CA LYS A 92 15.56 6.78 2.23
C LYS A 92 15.86 7.33 0.85
N ARG A 93 15.62 8.62 0.64
CA ARG A 93 16.30 9.29 -0.47
C ARG A 93 17.80 9.12 -0.29
N PRO A 94 18.56 8.81 -1.35
CA PRO A 94 20.00 8.93 -1.26
C PRO A 94 20.31 10.36 -0.83
N SER A 95 20.98 10.51 0.31
CA SER A 95 21.47 11.78 0.83
C SER A 95 22.52 12.33 -0.13
N SER A 96 22.08 12.92 -1.24
CA SER A 96 22.91 13.38 -2.37
C SER A 96 23.81 12.29 -3.01
N PRO A 97 23.92 12.20 -4.34
CA PRO A 97 25.13 11.63 -4.91
C PRO A 97 26.32 12.50 -4.44
N PRO A 98 27.48 11.95 -4.04
CA PRO A 98 28.66 12.74 -3.67
C PRO A 98 29.31 13.46 -4.87
N TYR A 99 28.58 13.68 -5.97
CA TYR A 99 29.11 14.18 -7.23
C TYR A 99 28.44 15.49 -7.65
N SER A 100 28.68 16.55 -6.86
CA SER A 100 28.52 17.94 -7.30
C SER A 100 29.78 18.78 -6.99
N LYS A 101 30.95 18.15 -6.89
CA LYS A 101 32.20 18.88 -7.10
C LYS A 101 32.41 19.04 -8.59
N THR A 102 31.74 20.04 -9.17
CA THR A 102 32.15 20.59 -10.46
C THR A 102 33.64 20.87 -10.41
N CYS A 103 34.35 20.27 -11.35
CA CYS A 103 35.71 20.56 -11.74
C CYS A 103 35.83 22.05 -12.08
N SER A 104 36.07 22.90 -11.08
CA SER A 104 36.32 24.33 -11.30
C SER A 104 37.04 24.92 -10.08
N THR A 105 38.24 24.42 -9.77
CA THR A 105 39.30 25.13 -9.03
C THR A 105 40.56 24.26 -8.97
N TRP A 106 41.14 24.01 -10.14
CA TRP A 106 42.60 23.94 -10.25
C TRP A 106 43.02 25.17 -11.04
N SER A 107 43.01 26.32 -10.36
CA SER A 107 43.75 27.48 -10.83
C SER A 107 45.23 27.17 -10.63
N MET A 108 45.95 27.00 -11.74
CA MET A 108 47.41 27.12 -11.78
C MET A 108 47.80 28.47 -11.18
N SER A 109 48.49 28.43 -10.04
CA SER A 109 49.35 29.49 -9.52
C SER A 109 50.48 28.84 -8.75
#